data_AF-A0A7J6Q1Y2-F1
#
_entry.id   AF-A0A7J6Q1Y2-F1
#
_cell.length_a   1.000
_cell.length_b   1.000
_cell.length_c   1.000
_cell.angle_alpha   90.00
_cell.angle_beta   90.00
_cell.angle_gamma   90.00
#
_symmetry.space_group_name_H-M   'P 1'
#
loop_
_entity.id
_entity.type
_entity.pdbx_description
1 polymer ?
#
loop_
_entity_poly.entity_id
_entity_poly.type
_entity_poly.pdbx_seq_one_letter_code
_entity_poly.pdbx_strand_id
1 'polypeptide(L)'
;MMTMRRGLTRLCWVLVIIDRHCINLVDASESRESSFDQISLIDGEGASSSSAPDPDQVCKELSSDILILVNPKSGGNKAAKLLTIEQPYHHRGAYGVSTIHVVDIFALATGNSTATESLKKLKGSIDTEEKCERVIIAGGDGTVTWGVDLMTKADINLEKVVIGIIPYGTGNDFSQSLGWGKTISSDLPGKKNKALGKWIDHWMMAALHYFDLWQVTVELHPGGRFTAGRREEVIREGDDPKRNVLSITKPMSNYYSIGLDAAILKEFQKKRTQTRAGNHLMYAYSGLKKMVGSRVGTEKYLESVKDHGQLLFNVTRREPTNGGREDKTLTKDAATIICLNTYTYAGGRRIWE
;
A
#
# COMPACT_ATOMS: atom_id res chain seq x y z
N MET A 1 -13.24 -17.60 -6.99
CA MET A 1 -14.19 -16.59 -6.51
C MET A 1 -13.38 -15.59 -5.70
N MET A 2 -13.41 -14.30 -6.04
CA MET A 2 -12.73 -13.31 -5.20
C MET A 2 -13.69 -12.90 -4.09
N THR A 3 -13.49 -13.43 -2.90
CA THR A 3 -14.30 -13.06 -1.73
C THR A 3 -13.57 -11.96 -0.98
N MET A 4 -14.06 -10.72 -1.11
CA MET A 4 -13.66 -9.66 -0.18
C MET A 4 -14.45 -9.87 1.11
N ARG A 5 -13.74 -10.22 2.18
CA ARG A 5 -14.29 -10.12 3.53
C ARG A 5 -13.76 -8.82 4.13
N ARG A 6 -14.66 -7.88 4.44
CA ARG A 6 -14.41 -6.93 5.52
C ARG A 6 -14.32 -7.76 6.80
N GLY A 7 -13.11 -8.20 7.13
CA GLY A 7 -12.86 -8.92 8.37
C GLY A 7 -13.13 -7.97 9.53
N LEU A 8 -14.21 -8.20 10.25
CA LEU A 8 -14.60 -7.53 11.49
C LEU A 8 -13.66 -7.87 12.68
N THR A 9 -12.40 -8.17 12.41
CA THR A 9 -11.39 -8.51 13.41
C THR A 9 -10.15 -7.68 13.14
N ARG A 10 -10.04 -6.56 13.87
CA ARG A 10 -8.96 -5.57 13.86
C ARG A 10 -8.68 -4.95 12.50
N LEU A 11 -9.55 -4.02 12.12
CA LEU A 11 -9.19 -2.73 11.53
C LEU A 11 -7.66 -2.51 11.41
N CYS A 12 -7.02 -2.95 10.32
CA CYS A 12 -5.61 -2.70 10.04
C CYS A 12 -5.43 -1.28 9.48
N TRP A 13 -5.83 -0.27 10.25
CA TRP A 13 -5.36 1.08 10.00
C TRP A 13 -3.92 1.15 10.50
N VAL A 14 -3.06 1.79 9.71
CA VAL A 14 -1.77 2.27 10.20
C VAL A 14 -1.85 3.78 10.28
N LEU A 15 -1.21 4.34 11.29
CA LEU A 15 -1.00 5.77 11.31
C LEU A 15 0.10 6.11 10.31
N VAL A 16 -0.12 7.17 9.54
CA VAL A 16 0.85 7.67 8.58
C VAL A 16 1.11 9.15 8.85
N ILE A 17 2.33 9.58 8.55
CA ILE A 17 2.64 11.01 8.47
C ILE A 17 2.34 11.53 7.06
N ILE A 18 1.61 12.64 6.97
CA ILE A 18 1.30 13.37 5.72
C ILE A 18 1.98 14.74 5.73
N ASP A 19 2.50 15.17 4.59
CA ASP A 19 3.00 16.54 4.44
C ASP A 19 1.85 17.54 4.62
N ARG A 20 1.96 18.47 5.57
CA ARG A 20 0.91 19.45 5.90
C ARG A 20 0.45 20.29 4.71
N HIS A 21 1.30 20.47 3.69
CA HIS A 21 0.92 21.18 2.47
C HIS A 21 -0.15 20.44 1.65
N CYS A 22 -0.34 19.13 1.86
CA CYS A 22 -1.39 18.35 1.21
C CYS A 22 -2.75 18.41 1.92
N ILE A 23 -2.82 18.83 3.18
CA ILE A 23 -4.09 18.92 3.93
C ILE A 23 -5.01 19.97 3.30
N ASN A 24 -4.44 21.10 2.86
CA ASN A 24 -5.17 22.16 2.15
C ASN A 24 -5.76 21.71 0.79
N LEU A 25 -5.36 20.56 0.25
CA LEU A 25 -5.93 20.00 -0.97
C LEU A 25 -7.10 19.05 -0.70
N VAL A 26 -7.28 18.58 0.54
CA VAL A 26 -8.43 17.74 0.93
C VAL A 26 -9.61 18.62 1.38
N ASP A 27 -9.33 19.76 2.01
CA ASP A 27 -10.34 20.77 2.41
C ASP A 27 -10.88 21.64 1.26
N ALA A 28 -10.43 21.43 0.02
CA ALA A 28 -10.94 22.15 -1.16
C ALA A 28 -12.09 21.43 -1.90
N SER A 29 -12.73 20.45 -1.27
CA SER A 29 -13.96 19.82 -1.79
C SER A 29 -15.12 19.93 -0.80
N GLU A 30 -15.35 21.13 -0.25
CA GLU A 30 -16.68 21.47 0.24
C GLU A 30 -17.69 21.48 -0.91
N SER A 31 -18.77 20.72 -0.71
CA SER A 31 -20.12 20.98 -1.20
C SER A 31 -20.25 21.39 -2.67
N ARG A 32 -20.25 20.40 -3.57
CA ARG A 32 -21.15 20.45 -4.73
C ARG A 32 -22.01 19.20 -4.73
N GLU A 33 -23.21 19.34 -4.18
CA GLU A 33 -24.36 18.56 -4.61
C GLU A 33 -24.43 18.68 -6.14
N SER A 34 -24.00 17.65 -6.85
CA SER A 34 -24.42 17.43 -8.22
C SER A 34 -25.15 16.10 -8.23
N SER A 35 -26.44 16.22 -8.47
CA SER A 35 -27.47 15.19 -8.60
C SER A 35 -26.99 14.03 -9.46
N PHE A 36 -26.54 12.96 -8.80
CA PHE A 36 -26.57 11.61 -9.33
C PHE A 36 -27.63 10.85 -8.53
N ASP A 37 -28.61 10.29 -9.24
CA ASP A 37 -29.72 9.56 -8.66
C ASP A 37 -29.25 8.59 -7.58
N GLN A 38 -29.80 8.77 -6.39
CA GLN A 38 -29.64 7.89 -5.24
C GLN A 38 -30.03 6.46 -5.64
N ILE A 39 -29.03 5.61 -5.87
CA ILE A 39 -29.21 4.19 -5.58
C ILE A 39 -29.13 4.10 -4.06
N SER A 40 -30.30 4.12 -3.43
CA SER A 40 -30.47 3.88 -2.00
C SER A 40 -29.81 2.55 -1.63
N LEU A 41 -28.61 2.61 -1.05
CA LEU A 41 -28.08 1.54 -0.24
C LEU A 41 -29.01 1.47 0.98
N ILE A 42 -29.70 0.33 1.10
CA ILE A 42 -30.54 0.05 2.25
C ILE A 42 -29.57 -0.08 3.43
N ASP A 43 -29.51 0.95 4.25
CA ASP A 43 -28.87 0.89 5.56
C ASP A 43 -29.58 -0.20 6.36
N GLY A 44 -28.88 -1.31 6.58
CA GLY A 44 -29.29 -2.29 7.56
C GLY A 44 -29.23 -1.64 8.94
N GLU A 45 -30.38 -1.35 9.53
CA GLU A 45 -30.51 -0.99 10.93
C GLU A 45 -29.78 -2.02 11.80
N GLY A 46 -28.77 -1.58 12.57
CA GLY A 46 -28.21 -2.40 13.66
C GLY A 46 -26.69 -2.43 13.85
N ALA A 47 -25.88 -1.67 13.11
CA ALA A 47 -24.45 -1.52 13.44
C ALA A 47 -24.19 -0.14 14.05
N SER A 48 -23.99 -0.08 15.37
CA SER A 48 -23.43 1.10 16.03
C SER A 48 -22.08 1.44 15.39
N SER A 49 -22.02 2.50 14.60
CA SER A 49 -20.79 3.00 13.99
C SER A 49 -19.92 3.62 15.08
N SER A 50 -19.07 2.82 15.72
CA SER A 50 -17.93 3.37 16.45
C SER A 50 -16.97 3.97 15.43
N SER A 51 -17.04 5.28 15.20
CA SER A 51 -16.03 6.02 14.44
C SER A 51 -14.67 5.77 15.09
N ALA A 52 -13.63 5.51 14.29
CA ALA A 52 -12.26 5.41 14.83
C ALA A 52 -11.92 6.70 15.62
N PRO A 53 -11.27 6.59 16.79
CA PRO A 53 -10.83 7.76 17.55
C PRO A 53 -9.90 8.62 16.69
N ASP A 54 -9.82 9.93 16.92
CA ASP A 54 -8.92 10.82 16.19
C ASP A 54 -7.44 10.35 16.30
N PRO A 55 -6.65 10.31 15.19
CA PRO A 55 -5.22 9.99 15.23
C PRO A 55 -4.44 10.72 16.32
N ASP A 56 -4.74 12.01 16.55
CA ASP A 56 -4.06 12.83 17.55
C ASP A 56 -4.50 12.46 18.98
N GLN A 57 -5.67 11.84 19.16
CA GLN A 57 -6.11 11.29 20.44
C GLN A 57 -5.47 9.93 20.74
N VAL A 58 -5.22 9.11 19.71
CA VAL A 58 -4.50 7.84 19.85
C VAL A 58 -3.03 8.09 20.13
N CYS A 59 -2.42 9.03 19.42
CA CYS A 59 -1.02 9.40 19.57
C CYS A 59 -0.86 10.79 20.19
N LYS A 60 -1.23 10.90 21.47
CA LYS A 60 -1.10 12.15 22.24
C LYS A 60 0.32 12.69 22.27
N GLU A 61 1.30 11.80 22.26
CA GLU A 61 2.71 12.14 22.18
C GLU A 61 3.41 11.23 21.17
N LEU A 62 4.25 11.81 20.30
CA LEU A 62 5.10 11.06 19.38
C LEU A 62 6.55 11.14 19.81
N SER A 63 7.20 9.98 19.89
CA SER A 63 8.63 9.83 20.16
C SER A 63 9.48 10.62 19.16
N SER A 64 10.47 11.36 19.67
CA SER A 64 11.46 12.06 18.84
C SER A 64 12.41 11.11 18.11
N ASP A 65 12.44 9.84 18.53
CA ASP A 65 13.27 8.81 17.93
C ASP A 65 12.63 8.28 16.65
N ILE A 66 13.49 7.97 15.67
CA ILE A 66 13.07 7.58 14.33
C ILE A 66 13.81 6.33 13.92
N LEU A 67 13.06 5.26 13.62
CA LEU A 67 13.58 4.06 12.99
C LEU A 67 13.39 4.15 11.47
N ILE A 68 14.49 4.15 10.72
CA ILE A 68 14.47 4.10 9.25
C ILE A 68 14.75 2.67 8.78
N LEU A 69 13.74 2.02 8.20
CA LEU A 69 13.88 0.72 7.54
C LEU A 69 14.27 0.93 6.06
N VAL A 70 15.46 0.49 5.69
CA VAL A 70 16.02 0.71 4.35
C VAL A 70 15.97 -0.56 3.52
N ASN A 71 15.38 -0.47 2.32
CA ASN A 71 15.58 -1.47 1.29
C ASN A 71 16.73 -1.03 0.37
N PRO A 72 17.96 -1.54 0.55
CA PRO A 72 19.15 -1.08 -0.18
C PRO A 72 19.06 -1.30 -1.69
N LYS A 73 18.17 -2.17 -2.17
CA LYS A 73 17.96 -2.43 -3.60
C LYS A 73 17.02 -1.42 -4.27
N SER A 74 16.40 -0.52 -3.51
CA SER A 74 15.46 0.47 -4.03
C SER A 74 16.17 1.64 -4.74
N GLY A 75 15.51 2.20 -5.75
CA GLY A 75 15.98 3.40 -6.46
C GLY A 75 17.23 3.19 -7.30
N GLY A 76 17.47 1.98 -7.82
CA GLY A 76 18.73 1.64 -8.50
C GLY A 76 19.90 1.62 -7.51
N ASN A 77 19.68 1.01 -6.34
CA ASN A 77 20.59 0.93 -5.20
C ASN A 77 20.92 2.25 -4.50
N LYS A 78 20.23 3.36 -4.83
CA LYS A 78 20.47 4.65 -4.17
C LYS A 78 20.10 4.65 -2.69
N ALA A 79 19.13 3.83 -2.28
CA ALA A 79 18.72 3.72 -0.88
C ALA A 79 19.85 3.17 0.02
N ALA A 80 20.77 2.37 -0.52
CA ALA A 80 21.89 1.82 0.24
C ALA A 80 22.80 2.89 0.86
N LYS A 81 22.82 4.11 0.29
CA LYS A 81 23.58 5.24 0.88
C LYS A 81 23.08 5.64 2.27
N LEU A 82 21.83 5.37 2.63
CA LEU A 82 21.34 5.63 3.99
C LEU A 82 22.00 4.70 5.02
N LEU A 83 22.42 3.50 4.63
CA LEU A 83 23.10 2.56 5.52
C LEU A 83 24.55 2.99 5.85
N THR A 84 25.09 4.01 5.17
CA THR A 84 26.44 4.53 5.47
C THR A 84 26.42 5.59 6.56
N ILE A 85 25.25 5.90 7.13
CA ILE A 85 25.11 6.86 8.22
C ILE A 85 25.66 6.20 9.50
N GLU A 86 26.58 6.87 10.18
CA GLU A 86 27.09 6.45 11.49
C GLU A 86 25.95 6.37 12.52
N GLN A 87 25.89 5.26 13.26
CA GLN A 87 24.78 4.93 14.17
C GLN A 87 25.21 5.02 15.65
N PRO A 88 24.35 5.53 16.56
CA PRO A 88 23.11 6.26 16.26
C PRO A 88 23.43 7.65 15.67
N TYR A 89 22.57 8.14 14.77
CA TYR A 89 22.69 9.50 14.25
C TYR A 89 21.79 10.45 15.05
N HIS A 90 22.35 11.53 15.58
CA HIS A 90 21.58 12.55 16.28
C HIS A 90 21.41 13.79 15.41
N HIS A 91 20.16 14.17 15.16
CA HIS A 91 19.81 15.40 14.45
C HIS A 91 19.28 16.44 15.42
N ARG A 92 19.90 17.61 15.46
CA ARG A 92 19.41 18.77 16.21
C ARG A 92 18.68 19.70 15.25
N GLY A 93 17.35 19.64 15.28
CA GLY A 93 16.45 20.39 14.42
C GLY A 93 15.66 21.45 15.18
N ALA A 94 14.64 22.01 14.52
CA ALA A 94 13.73 22.99 15.11
C ALA A 94 12.87 22.39 16.24
N TYR A 95 12.70 21.06 16.26
CA TYR A 95 11.85 20.32 17.19
C TYR A 95 12.63 19.59 18.29
N GLY A 96 13.89 19.98 18.52
CA GLY A 96 14.76 19.38 19.52
C GLY A 96 15.77 18.41 18.93
N VAL A 97 16.12 17.38 19.70
CA VAL A 97 17.08 16.35 19.29
C VAL A 97 16.33 15.07 18.96
N SER A 98 16.47 14.60 17.72
CA SER A 98 15.98 13.30 17.28
C SER A 98 17.12 12.30 17.24
N THR A 99 16.89 11.08 17.71
CA THR A 99 17.81 9.96 17.53
C THR A 99 17.33 9.09 16.39
N ILE A 100 18.20 8.84 15.41
CA ILE A 100 17.89 8.13 14.19
C ILE A 100 18.63 6.81 14.18
N HIS A 101 17.86 5.73 14.05
CA HIS A 101 18.35 4.38 13.85
C HIS A 101 18.06 3.93 12.42
N VAL A 102 19.07 3.46 11.71
CA VAL A 102 18.92 3.01 10.31
C VAL A 102 19.19 1.51 10.22
N VAL A 103 18.23 0.75 9.69
CA VAL A 103 18.28 -0.71 9.64
C VAL A 103 18.04 -1.22 8.24
N ASP A 104 18.87 -2.15 7.78
CA ASP A 104 18.64 -2.89 6.53
C ASP A 104 17.48 -3.88 6.73
N ILE A 105 16.43 -3.73 5.94
CA ILE A 105 15.25 -4.59 5.97
C ILE A 105 15.56 -6.05 5.60
N PHE A 106 16.59 -6.31 4.78
CA PHE A 106 17.02 -7.69 4.48
C PHE A 106 17.69 -8.32 5.69
N ALA A 107 18.55 -7.59 6.39
CA ALA A 107 19.16 -8.06 7.63
C ALA A 107 18.10 -8.35 8.69
N LEU A 108 17.06 -7.52 8.75
CA LEU A 108 15.93 -7.72 9.64
C LEU A 108 15.15 -9.01 9.30
N ALA A 109 14.85 -9.21 8.01
CA ALA A 109 14.12 -10.38 7.53
C ALA A 109 14.89 -11.70 7.69
N THR A 110 16.23 -11.67 7.68
CA THR A 110 17.06 -12.85 7.96
C THR A 110 17.31 -13.09 9.44
N GLY A 111 16.75 -12.26 10.33
CA GLY A 111 16.89 -12.42 11.77
C GLY A 111 18.26 -12.01 12.31
N ASN A 112 18.98 -11.10 11.62
CA ASN A 112 20.25 -10.57 12.12
C ASN A 112 20.07 -9.96 13.53
N SER A 113 20.96 -10.30 14.47
CA SER A 113 20.83 -9.91 15.88
C SER A 113 20.82 -8.41 16.09
N THR A 114 21.70 -7.66 15.43
CA THR A 114 21.78 -6.19 15.52
C THR A 114 20.56 -5.52 14.91
N ALA A 115 20.10 -6.00 13.75
CA ALA A 115 18.89 -5.46 13.11
C ALA A 115 17.64 -5.71 13.97
N THR A 116 17.50 -6.92 14.52
CA THR A 116 16.36 -7.30 15.37
C THR A 116 16.36 -6.60 16.73
N GLU A 117 17.52 -6.19 17.25
CA GLU A 117 17.61 -5.38 18.47
C GLU A 117 16.86 -4.05 18.33
N SER A 118 16.91 -3.43 17.16
CA SER A 118 16.18 -2.17 16.90
C SER A 118 14.66 -2.37 16.93
N LEU A 119 14.14 -3.47 16.37
CA LEU A 119 12.71 -3.83 16.52
C LEU A 119 12.34 -4.17 17.96
N LYS A 120 13.22 -4.82 18.72
CA LYS A 120 12.98 -5.12 20.14
C LYS A 120 12.90 -3.85 20.98
N LYS A 121 13.78 -2.87 20.72
CA LYS A 121 13.72 -1.55 21.35
C LYS A 121 12.43 -0.81 21.00
N LEU A 122 12.05 -0.83 19.72
CA LEU A 122 10.78 -0.27 19.25
C LEU A 122 9.59 -0.92 19.97
N LYS A 123 9.55 -2.26 20.05
CA LYS A 123 8.51 -2.99 20.77
C LYS A 123 8.48 -2.64 22.26
N GLY A 124 9.65 -2.65 22.90
CA GLY A 124 9.78 -2.29 24.31
C GLY A 124 9.21 -0.90 24.60
N SER A 125 9.58 0.10 23.79
CA SER A 125 9.05 1.47 23.91
C SER A 125 7.52 1.50 23.75
N ILE A 126 6.98 0.85 22.71
CA ILE A 126 5.53 0.80 22.46
C ILE A 126 4.75 0.12 23.60
N ASP A 127 5.34 -0.91 24.21
CA ASP A 127 4.73 -1.70 25.27
C ASP A 127 4.83 -0.97 26.64
N THR A 128 5.87 -0.16 26.87
CA THR A 128 6.09 0.55 28.15
C THR A 128 5.68 2.01 28.16
N GLU A 129 5.75 2.69 27.02
CA GLU A 129 5.46 4.11 26.87
C GLU A 129 4.03 4.33 26.34
N GLU A 130 3.42 5.45 26.75
CA GLU A 130 2.18 5.93 26.15
C GLU A 130 2.42 6.66 24.81
N LYS A 131 3.67 6.71 24.33
CA LYS A 131 4.05 7.39 23.10
C LYS A 131 3.88 6.51 21.87
N CYS A 132 3.60 7.16 20.76
CA CYS A 132 3.68 6.53 19.44
C CYS A 132 5.08 6.68 18.84
N GLU A 133 5.51 5.67 18.09
CA GLU A 133 6.84 5.59 17.53
C GLU A 133 6.86 5.86 16.02
N ARG A 134 7.92 6.52 15.54
CA ARG A 134 8.06 6.84 14.11
C ARG A 134 8.89 5.79 13.39
N VAL A 135 8.29 5.18 12.37
CA VAL A 135 8.98 4.24 11.47
C VAL A 135 8.94 4.76 10.03
N ILE A 136 10.10 5.10 9.49
CA ILE A 136 10.24 5.58 8.12
C ILE A 136 10.71 4.45 7.22
N ILE A 137 10.02 4.21 6.11
CA ILE A 137 10.37 3.16 5.18
C ILE A 137 11.03 3.76 3.94
N ALA A 138 12.31 3.49 3.74
CA ALA A 138 13.07 3.93 2.57
C ALA A 138 13.01 2.87 1.46
N GLY A 139 12.11 3.07 0.50
CA GLY A 139 11.84 2.08 -0.54
C GLY A 139 10.77 2.51 -1.54
N GLY A 140 10.11 1.52 -2.15
CA GLY A 140 8.87 1.73 -2.91
C GLY A 140 7.66 1.17 -2.16
N ASP A 141 6.49 1.18 -2.80
CA ASP A 141 5.22 0.76 -2.17
C ASP A 141 5.29 -0.66 -1.57
N GLY A 142 5.90 -1.62 -2.30
CA GLY A 142 6.08 -2.98 -1.78
C GLY A 142 7.01 -3.10 -0.57
N THR A 143 7.95 -2.14 -0.39
CA THR A 143 8.79 -2.10 0.81
C THR A 143 7.98 -1.63 2.02
N VAL A 144 7.02 -0.71 1.85
CA VAL A 144 6.12 -0.27 2.93
C VAL A 144 5.38 -1.47 3.50
N THR A 145 4.73 -2.22 2.61
CA THR A 145 4.00 -3.44 2.98
C THR A 145 4.90 -4.49 3.64
N TRP A 146 6.14 -4.64 3.17
CA TRP A 146 7.10 -5.57 3.76
C TRP A 146 7.56 -5.13 5.17
N GLY A 147 7.78 -3.83 5.39
CA GLY A 147 8.09 -3.28 6.70
C GLY A 147 6.97 -3.53 7.71
N VAL A 148 5.73 -3.29 7.31
CA VAL A 148 4.54 -3.58 8.13
C VAL A 148 4.46 -5.07 8.49
N ASP A 149 4.67 -5.97 7.51
CA ASP A 149 4.69 -7.41 7.73
C ASP A 149 5.79 -7.84 8.72
N LEU A 150 6.99 -7.25 8.64
CA LEU A 150 8.08 -7.53 9.59
C LEU A 150 7.75 -7.04 11.00
N MET A 151 7.16 -5.85 11.16
CA MET A 151 6.73 -5.34 12.47
C MET A 151 5.59 -6.20 13.05
N THR A 152 4.63 -6.61 12.22
CA THR A 152 3.54 -7.50 12.61
C THR A 152 4.07 -8.85 13.11
N LYS A 153 5.04 -9.44 12.39
CA LYS A 153 5.69 -10.70 12.81
C LYS A 153 6.51 -10.57 14.08
N ALA A 154 6.96 -9.37 14.41
CA ALA A 154 7.63 -9.06 15.67
C ALA A 154 6.65 -8.74 16.81
N ASP A 155 5.35 -8.91 16.61
CA ASP A 155 4.31 -8.64 17.61
C ASP A 155 4.29 -7.18 18.08
N ILE A 156 4.56 -6.25 17.15
CA ILE A 156 4.50 -4.81 17.42
C ILE A 156 3.07 -4.32 17.22
N ASN A 157 2.55 -3.55 18.18
CA ASN A 157 1.26 -2.89 18.03
C ASN A 157 1.34 -1.75 17.00
N LEU A 158 0.84 -2.01 15.80
CA LEU A 158 0.85 -1.05 14.68
C LEU A 158 0.00 0.20 14.93
N GLU A 159 -0.99 0.16 15.85
CA GLU A 159 -1.79 1.34 16.21
C GLU A 159 -0.96 2.43 16.89
N LYS A 160 0.19 2.05 17.47
CA LYS A 160 1.16 2.97 18.08
C LYS A 160 2.38 3.24 17.17
N VAL A 161 2.33 2.81 15.91
CA VAL A 161 3.40 3.05 14.93
C VAL A 161 2.92 4.04 13.88
N VAL A 162 3.64 5.15 13.74
CA VAL A 162 3.41 6.15 12.72
C VAL A 162 4.39 5.97 11.57
N ILE A 163 3.88 5.59 10.41
CA ILE A 163 4.65 5.21 9.23
C ILE A 163 4.88 6.41 8.32
N GLY A 164 6.14 6.63 7.96
CA GLY A 164 6.53 7.55 6.88
C GLY A 164 7.26 6.83 5.76
N ILE A 165 7.59 7.57 4.69
CA ILE A 165 8.26 7.01 3.51
C ILE A 165 9.38 7.92 3.00
N ILE A 166 10.46 7.30 2.51
CA ILE A 166 11.39 7.93 1.57
C ILE A 166 11.20 7.27 0.19
N PRO A 167 10.74 8.01 -0.84
CA PRO A 167 10.23 7.44 -2.09
C PRO A 167 11.34 7.04 -3.09
N TYR A 168 12.05 5.94 -2.80
CA TYR A 168 13.04 5.35 -3.71
C TYR A 168 12.43 4.47 -4.82
N GLY A 169 11.11 4.24 -4.82
CA GLY A 169 10.44 3.49 -5.87
C GLY A 169 10.37 4.22 -7.23
N THR A 170 9.83 3.52 -8.24
CA THR A 170 9.59 4.09 -9.58
C THR A 170 8.23 4.78 -9.66
N GLY A 171 7.18 4.13 -9.14
CA GLY A 171 5.81 4.63 -9.12
C GLY A 171 5.56 5.59 -7.96
N ASN A 172 5.88 5.16 -6.73
CA ASN A 172 5.74 5.93 -5.48
C ASN A 172 4.31 6.44 -5.31
N ASP A 173 3.32 5.58 -5.57
CA ASP A 173 1.91 5.95 -5.45
C ASP A 173 1.55 6.27 -3.98
N PHE A 174 2.06 5.48 -3.03
CA PHE A 174 1.86 5.68 -1.59
C PHE A 174 2.46 7.01 -1.13
N SER A 175 3.69 7.33 -1.56
CA SER A 175 4.33 8.62 -1.24
C SER A 175 3.55 9.81 -1.78
N GLN A 176 3.02 9.69 -3.00
CA GLN A 176 2.24 10.75 -3.62
C GLN A 176 0.88 10.94 -2.97
N SER A 177 0.19 9.85 -2.58
CA SER A 177 -1.07 9.96 -1.84
C SER A 177 -0.90 10.63 -0.48
N LEU A 178 0.29 10.55 0.11
CA LEU A 178 0.64 11.18 1.39
C LEU A 178 1.36 12.55 1.27
N GLY A 179 1.50 13.09 0.05
CA GLY A 179 2.10 14.40 -0.16
C GLY A 179 3.63 14.48 -0.16
N TRP A 180 4.34 13.39 0.13
CA TRP A 180 5.81 13.32 0.11
C TRP A 180 6.43 13.37 -1.30
N GLY A 181 5.59 13.46 -2.32
CA GLY A 181 5.98 13.63 -3.70
C GLY A 181 6.44 12.34 -4.38
N LYS A 182 6.75 12.47 -5.67
CA LYS A 182 7.06 11.33 -6.55
C LYS A 182 8.54 10.94 -6.56
N THR A 183 9.41 11.87 -6.20
CA THR A 183 10.87 11.74 -6.30
C THR A 183 11.52 12.43 -5.13
N ILE A 184 12.64 11.88 -4.68
CA ILE A 184 13.54 12.58 -3.78
C ILE A 184 14.28 13.65 -4.59
N SER A 185 14.16 14.91 -4.18
CA SER A 185 14.75 16.07 -4.88
C SER A 185 16.26 16.20 -4.68
N SER A 186 16.83 15.51 -3.69
CA SER A 186 18.24 15.58 -3.30
C SER A 186 18.85 14.18 -3.14
N ASP A 187 20.16 14.06 -3.33
CA ASP A 187 20.88 12.84 -2.95
C ASP A 187 20.89 12.69 -1.43
N LEU A 188 20.26 11.62 -0.91
CA LEU A 188 20.23 11.29 0.51
C LEU A 188 21.37 10.32 0.87
N PRO A 189 21.99 10.45 2.06
CA PRO A 189 21.66 11.41 3.13
C PRO A 189 22.17 12.84 2.88
N GLY A 190 22.96 13.03 1.82
CA GLY A 190 23.58 14.30 1.46
C GLY A 190 24.86 14.57 2.25
N LYS A 191 25.60 15.62 1.87
CA LYS A 191 26.86 15.99 2.53
C LYS A 191 26.61 16.28 4.02
N LYS A 192 27.32 15.57 4.90
CA LYS A 192 27.15 15.67 6.36
C LYS A 192 25.69 15.49 6.81
N ASN A 193 24.94 14.61 6.14
CA ASN A 193 23.53 14.30 6.40
C ASN A 193 22.56 15.49 6.30
N LYS A 194 22.96 16.62 5.70
CA LYS A 194 22.12 17.84 5.63
C LYS A 194 20.80 17.63 4.91
N ALA A 195 20.79 16.80 3.86
CA ALA A 195 19.55 16.53 3.13
C ALA A 195 18.61 15.65 3.97
N LEU A 196 19.15 14.65 4.67
CA LEU A 196 18.39 13.86 5.63
C LEU A 196 17.83 14.70 6.78
N GLY A 197 18.62 15.64 7.32
CA GLY A 197 18.16 16.56 8.37
C GLY A 197 16.88 17.32 7.99
N LYS A 198 16.78 17.80 6.73
CA LYS A 198 15.55 18.44 6.23
C LYS A 198 14.35 17.50 6.21
N TRP A 199 14.56 16.24 5.80
CA TRP A 199 13.51 15.22 5.84
C TRP A 199 13.06 14.92 7.26
N ILE A 200 14.00 14.83 8.21
CA ILE A 200 13.70 14.65 9.63
C ILE A 200 12.85 15.83 10.13
N ASP A 201 13.25 17.07 9.87
CA ASP A 201 12.47 18.25 10.27
C ASP A 201 11.06 18.23 9.66
N HIS A 202 10.91 17.81 8.39
CA HIS A 202 9.61 17.68 7.76
C HIS A 202 8.74 16.57 8.38
N TRP A 203 9.31 15.41 8.73
CA TRP A 203 8.57 14.34 9.44
C TRP A 203 8.12 14.76 10.83
N MET A 204 8.94 15.56 11.53
CA MET A 204 8.56 16.12 12.84
C MET A 204 7.40 17.11 12.73
N MET A 205 7.25 17.76 11.58
CA MET A 205 6.14 18.69 11.29
C MET A 205 4.87 18.03 10.75
N ALA A 206 4.97 16.80 10.25
CA ALA A 206 3.88 16.18 9.51
C ALA A 206 2.62 15.96 10.38
N ALA A 207 1.46 15.90 9.74
CA ALA A 207 0.20 15.56 10.41
C ALA A 207 -0.03 14.05 10.42
N LEU A 208 -0.78 13.56 11.40
CA LEU A 208 -1.15 12.16 11.52
C LEU A 208 -2.45 11.91 10.79
N HIS A 209 -2.49 10.82 10.04
CA HIS A 209 -3.72 10.34 9.43
C HIS A 209 -3.80 8.83 9.52
N TYR A 210 -5.02 8.30 9.55
CA TYR A 210 -5.22 6.88 9.33
C TYR A 210 -5.06 6.55 7.85
N PHE A 211 -4.46 5.38 7.62
CA PHE A 211 -4.37 4.78 6.31
C PHE A 211 -4.78 3.31 6.40
N ASP A 212 -5.73 2.92 5.56
CA ASP A 212 -6.18 1.54 5.48
C ASP A 212 -5.12 0.65 4.83
N LEU A 213 -4.78 -0.49 5.43
CA LEU A 213 -4.05 -1.55 4.75
C LEU A 213 -4.98 -2.72 4.46
N TRP A 214 -5.30 -2.92 3.19
CA TRP A 214 -6.22 -3.96 2.78
C TRP A 214 -5.56 -5.33 2.84
N GLN A 215 -6.27 -6.31 3.39
CA GLN A 215 -5.93 -7.72 3.17
C GLN A 215 -6.77 -8.27 2.03
N VAL A 216 -6.13 -8.52 0.89
CA VAL A 216 -6.80 -9.04 -0.29
C VAL A 216 -6.60 -10.53 -0.37
N THR A 217 -7.69 -11.29 -0.28
CA THR A 217 -7.69 -12.74 -0.44
C THR A 217 -8.23 -13.12 -1.81
N VAL A 218 -7.45 -13.89 -2.57
CA VAL A 218 -7.83 -14.45 -3.86
C VAL A 218 -7.99 -15.94 -3.71
N GLU A 219 -9.18 -16.46 -3.98
CA GLU A 219 -9.50 -17.88 -3.91
C GLU A 219 -9.77 -18.44 -5.31
N LEU A 220 -9.13 -19.57 -5.60
CA LEU A 220 -9.27 -20.30 -6.85
C LEU A 220 -10.54 -21.14 -6.83
N HIS A 221 -11.15 -21.29 -8.00
CA HIS A 221 -12.12 -22.37 -8.22
C HIS A 221 -11.38 -23.71 -8.28
N PRO A 222 -12.07 -24.85 -8.04
CA PRO A 222 -11.50 -26.18 -8.26
C PRO A 222 -10.84 -26.28 -9.64
N GLY A 223 -9.61 -26.79 -9.69
CA GLY A 223 -8.79 -26.85 -10.93
C GLY A 223 -8.10 -25.54 -11.34
N GLY A 224 -8.27 -24.45 -10.59
CA GLY A 224 -7.52 -23.21 -10.77
C GLY A 224 -6.04 -23.34 -10.37
N ARG A 225 -5.21 -22.38 -10.81
CA ARG A 225 -3.79 -22.33 -10.43
C ARG A 225 -3.29 -20.89 -10.31
N PHE A 226 -2.37 -20.65 -9.38
CA PHE A 226 -1.57 -19.43 -9.35
C PHE A 226 -0.34 -19.57 -10.26
N THR A 227 0.21 -18.44 -10.71
CA THR A 227 1.50 -18.38 -11.41
C THR A 227 2.37 -17.31 -10.76
N ALA A 228 3.56 -17.65 -10.23
CA ALA A 228 4.41 -16.71 -9.50
C ALA A 228 5.65 -16.23 -10.30
N GLY A 229 5.70 -14.95 -10.68
CA GLY A 229 6.95 -14.31 -11.14
C GLY A 229 7.42 -14.65 -12.57
N ARG A 230 8.74 -14.88 -12.73
CA ARG A 230 9.41 -15.18 -14.03
C ARG A 230 9.34 -16.65 -14.42
N ARG A 231 9.15 -17.57 -13.47
CA ARG A 231 8.94 -19.00 -13.70
C ARG A 231 7.51 -19.35 -13.32
N GLU A 232 6.84 -20.20 -14.10
CA GLU A 232 5.50 -20.64 -13.75
C GLU A 232 5.58 -21.64 -12.58
N GLU A 233 5.53 -21.15 -11.35
CA GLU A 233 5.23 -22.03 -10.21
C GLU A 233 3.74 -22.34 -10.25
N VAL A 234 3.43 -23.54 -10.73
CA VAL A 234 2.09 -24.11 -10.69
C VAL A 234 1.93 -24.72 -9.31
N ILE A 235 1.17 -24.08 -8.44
CA ILE A 235 0.80 -24.67 -7.16
C ILE A 235 -0.47 -25.49 -7.40
N ARG A 236 -0.38 -26.83 -7.30
CA ARG A 236 -1.51 -27.76 -7.46
C ARG A 236 -2.01 -28.24 -6.11
N GLU A 237 -3.30 -28.56 -6.07
CA GLU A 237 -3.91 -29.24 -4.92
C GLU A 237 -3.14 -30.54 -4.62
N GLY A 238 -2.57 -30.65 -3.41
CA GLY A 238 -1.75 -31.78 -2.97
C GLY A 238 -0.23 -31.56 -2.98
N ASP A 239 0.29 -30.46 -3.55
CA ASP A 239 1.75 -30.22 -3.61
C ASP A 239 2.36 -29.84 -2.24
N ASP A 240 1.58 -29.29 -1.31
CA ASP A 240 2.01 -29.00 0.06
C ASP A 240 0.79 -29.04 1.03
N PRO A 241 0.67 -30.05 1.90
CA PRO A 241 -0.46 -30.18 2.84
C PRO A 241 -0.54 -29.07 3.91
N LYS A 242 0.48 -28.19 4.03
CA LYS A 242 0.48 -27.04 4.96
C LYS A 242 0.13 -25.71 4.30
N ARG A 243 0.09 -25.63 2.97
CA ARG A 243 -0.32 -24.43 2.24
C ARG A 243 -1.72 -24.65 1.70
N ASN A 244 -2.65 -23.76 2.02
CA ASN A 244 -3.96 -23.78 1.39
C ASN A 244 -3.80 -23.32 -0.07
N VAL A 245 -3.51 -24.27 -0.98
CA VAL A 245 -3.14 -24.02 -2.38
C VAL A 245 -4.21 -23.26 -3.16
N LEU A 246 -5.45 -23.25 -2.65
CA LEU A 246 -6.60 -22.62 -3.27
C LEU A 246 -6.77 -21.15 -2.90
N SER A 247 -5.99 -20.59 -1.97
CA SER A 247 -6.15 -19.19 -1.54
C SER A 247 -4.81 -18.49 -1.32
N ILE A 248 -4.66 -17.27 -1.84
CA ILE A 248 -3.56 -16.37 -1.46
C ILE A 248 -4.12 -15.12 -0.79
N THR A 249 -3.56 -14.74 0.35
CA THR A 249 -3.84 -13.46 0.99
C THR A 249 -2.62 -12.57 0.85
N LYS A 250 -2.82 -11.34 0.38
CA LYS A 250 -1.77 -10.33 0.22
C LYS A 250 -2.22 -8.99 0.80
N PRO A 251 -1.39 -8.36 1.64
CA PRO A 251 -1.63 -6.97 2.02
C PRO A 251 -1.43 -6.04 0.81
N MET A 252 -2.28 -5.03 0.70
CA MET A 252 -2.28 -4.02 -0.36
C MET A 252 -2.44 -2.62 0.24
N SER A 253 -1.57 -1.69 -0.16
CA SER A 253 -1.65 -0.30 0.31
C SER A 253 -2.42 0.62 -0.63
N ASN A 254 -2.22 0.52 -1.95
CA ASN A 254 -2.71 1.57 -2.86
C ASN A 254 -3.93 1.11 -3.66
N TYR A 255 -3.79 0.03 -4.41
CA TYR A 255 -4.87 -0.53 -5.23
C TYR A 255 -4.54 -1.95 -5.69
N TYR A 256 -5.54 -2.64 -6.19
CA TYR A 256 -5.36 -3.82 -7.03
C TYR A 256 -6.26 -3.71 -8.27
N SER A 257 -5.91 -4.46 -9.31
CA SER A 257 -6.65 -4.45 -10.57
C SER A 257 -6.85 -5.86 -11.11
N ILE A 258 -7.91 -6.01 -11.92
CA ILE A 258 -8.27 -7.23 -12.64
C ILE A 258 -8.47 -6.84 -14.11
N GLY A 259 -7.90 -7.61 -15.03
CA GLY A 259 -8.03 -7.38 -16.48
C GLY A 259 -6.77 -6.82 -17.13
N LEU A 260 -6.94 -5.89 -18.06
CA LEU A 260 -5.90 -5.33 -18.91
C LEU A 260 -4.76 -4.67 -18.11
N ASP A 261 -5.07 -3.86 -17.09
CA ASP A 261 -4.05 -3.21 -16.26
C ASP A 261 -3.12 -4.24 -15.58
N ALA A 262 -3.70 -5.24 -14.90
CA ALA A 262 -2.93 -6.32 -14.28
C ALA A 262 -2.08 -7.10 -15.31
N ALA A 263 -2.57 -7.27 -16.53
CA ALA A 263 -1.83 -7.91 -17.62
C ALA A 263 -0.65 -7.07 -18.11
N ILE A 264 -0.81 -5.74 -18.21
CA ILE A 264 0.27 -4.79 -18.53
C ILE A 264 1.31 -4.81 -17.42
N LEU A 265 0.88 -4.71 -16.15
CA LEU A 265 1.76 -4.72 -14.99
C LEU A 265 2.56 -6.02 -14.91
N LYS A 266 1.93 -7.18 -15.17
CA LYS A 266 2.59 -8.49 -15.23
C LYS A 266 3.69 -8.51 -16.31
N GLU A 267 3.43 -7.97 -17.50
CA GLU A 267 4.44 -7.92 -18.56
C GLU A 267 5.57 -6.93 -18.25
N PHE A 268 5.24 -5.74 -17.74
CA PHE A 268 6.20 -4.74 -17.30
C PHE A 268 7.14 -5.30 -16.24
N GLN A 269 6.64 -5.99 -15.22
CA GLN A 269 7.45 -6.56 -14.13
C GLN A 269 8.48 -7.58 -14.66
N LYS A 270 8.14 -8.36 -15.69
CA LYS A 270 9.10 -9.29 -16.32
C LYS A 270 10.27 -8.55 -16.98
N LYS A 271 10.04 -7.33 -17.45
CA LYS A 271 10.99 -6.50 -18.22
C LYS A 271 11.55 -5.31 -17.45
N ARG A 272 11.27 -5.22 -16.14
CA ARG A 272 11.68 -4.10 -15.30
C ARG A 272 13.19 -3.90 -15.34
N THR A 273 13.61 -2.65 -15.46
CA THR A 273 15.01 -2.22 -15.47
C THR A 273 15.41 -1.58 -14.13
N GLN A 274 16.69 -1.25 -14.00
CA GLN A 274 17.23 -0.59 -12.82
C GLN A 274 17.01 0.93 -12.82
N THR A 275 16.64 1.52 -13.96
CA THR A 275 16.49 2.96 -14.10
C THR A 275 15.02 3.35 -14.13
N ARG A 276 14.71 4.51 -13.55
CA ARG A 276 13.33 5.02 -13.55
C ARG A 276 12.83 5.34 -14.97
N ALA A 277 13.66 5.98 -15.79
CA ALA A 277 13.34 6.28 -17.18
C ALA A 277 13.11 4.98 -17.99
N GLY A 278 13.98 3.99 -17.82
CA GLY A 278 13.80 2.68 -18.45
C GLY A 278 12.51 2.00 -17.99
N ASN A 279 12.16 2.09 -16.71
CA ASN A 279 10.90 1.53 -16.21
C ASN A 279 9.67 2.23 -16.80
N HIS A 280 9.66 3.55 -16.92
CA HIS A 280 8.57 4.26 -17.59
C HIS A 280 8.45 3.85 -19.06
N LEU A 281 9.57 3.72 -19.77
CA LEU A 281 9.58 3.25 -21.16
C LEU A 281 9.04 1.82 -21.28
N MET A 282 9.47 0.91 -20.40
CA MET A 282 9.00 -0.47 -20.41
C MET A 282 7.50 -0.58 -20.08
N TYR A 283 7.00 0.30 -19.21
CA TYR A 283 5.57 0.38 -18.92
C TYR A 283 4.78 0.81 -20.15
N ALA A 284 5.21 1.91 -20.81
CA ALA A 284 4.57 2.42 -22.02
C ALA A 284 4.60 1.37 -23.16
N TYR A 285 5.75 0.72 -23.38
CA TYR A 285 5.89 -0.36 -24.35
C TYR A 285 4.94 -1.54 -24.06
N SER A 286 4.85 -1.96 -22.80
CA SER A 286 3.97 -3.07 -22.39
C SER A 286 2.50 -2.71 -22.59
N GLY A 287 2.12 -1.46 -22.29
CA GLY A 287 0.79 -0.92 -22.56
C GLY A 287 0.43 -0.95 -24.04
N LEU A 288 1.27 -0.35 -24.90
CA LEU A 288 1.04 -0.29 -26.35
C LEU A 288 0.94 -1.69 -26.96
N LYS A 289 1.84 -2.61 -26.58
CA LYS A 289 1.82 -3.99 -27.08
C LYS A 289 0.52 -4.70 -26.71
N LYS A 290 0.01 -4.50 -25.49
CA LYS A 290 -1.24 -5.12 -25.04
C LYS A 290 -2.48 -4.55 -25.74
N MET A 291 -2.47 -3.25 -26.06
CA MET A 291 -3.54 -2.63 -26.84
C MET A 291 -3.65 -3.19 -28.27
N VAL A 292 -2.52 -3.50 -28.91
CA VAL A 292 -2.51 -3.97 -30.32
C VAL A 292 -2.79 -5.48 -30.43
N GLY A 293 -2.42 -6.28 -29.43
CA GLY A 293 -2.34 -7.74 -29.57
C GLY A 293 -3.28 -8.59 -28.72
N SER A 294 -4.11 -8.04 -27.83
CA SER A 294 -4.96 -8.86 -26.96
C SER A 294 -6.21 -8.14 -26.45
N ARG A 295 -7.40 -8.66 -26.76
CA ARG A 295 -8.60 -8.38 -25.96
C ARG A 295 -8.50 -9.17 -24.65
N VAL A 296 -8.13 -8.50 -23.57
CA VAL A 296 -8.17 -9.06 -22.21
C VAL A 296 -9.38 -8.45 -21.52
N GLY A 297 -10.49 -9.17 -21.51
CA GLY A 297 -11.68 -8.76 -20.80
C GLY A 297 -11.69 -9.26 -19.36
N THR A 298 -12.44 -8.56 -18.52
CA THR A 298 -12.59 -8.84 -17.08
C THR A 298 -13.41 -10.12 -16.83
N GLU A 299 -14.29 -10.47 -17.76
CA GLU A 299 -15.14 -11.67 -17.76
C GLU A 299 -14.36 -12.99 -17.71
N LYS A 300 -13.09 -12.97 -18.13
CA LYS A 300 -12.21 -14.15 -18.06
C LYS A 300 -11.80 -14.49 -16.62
N TYR A 301 -11.81 -13.50 -15.72
CA TYR A 301 -11.25 -13.62 -14.37
C TYR A 301 -12.29 -13.46 -13.28
N LEU A 302 -13.44 -12.86 -13.59
CA LEU A 302 -14.45 -12.50 -12.61
C LEU A 302 -15.84 -12.77 -13.17
N GLU A 303 -16.68 -13.44 -12.39
CA GLU A 303 -18.09 -13.69 -12.74
C GLU A 303 -19.02 -12.62 -12.15
N SER A 304 -18.77 -12.22 -10.90
CA SER A 304 -19.57 -11.23 -10.19
C SER A 304 -18.74 -10.54 -9.11
N VAL A 305 -19.18 -9.36 -8.71
CA VAL A 305 -18.67 -8.62 -7.56
C VAL A 305 -19.77 -8.56 -6.50
N LYS A 306 -19.40 -8.90 -5.27
CA LYS A 306 -20.30 -8.93 -4.12
C LYS A 306 -19.70 -8.13 -2.97
N ASP A 307 -20.54 -7.49 -2.20
CA ASP A 307 -20.20 -6.86 -0.93
C ASP A 307 -21.00 -7.52 0.19
N HIS A 308 -20.32 -8.02 1.22
CA HIS A 308 -20.94 -8.79 2.32
C HIS A 308 -21.94 -9.89 1.87
N GLY A 309 -21.68 -10.50 0.71
CA GLY A 309 -22.54 -11.53 0.11
C GLY A 309 -23.67 -10.98 -0.78
N GLN A 310 -23.96 -9.68 -0.71
CA GLN A 310 -24.89 -8.98 -1.58
C GLN A 310 -24.26 -8.74 -2.96
N LEU A 311 -24.98 -9.09 -4.03
CA LEU A 311 -24.51 -8.85 -5.40
C LEU A 311 -24.47 -7.34 -5.70
N LEU A 312 -23.29 -6.83 -6.03
CA LEU A 312 -23.12 -5.47 -6.56
C LEU A 312 -23.39 -5.46 -8.06
N PHE A 313 -22.66 -6.29 -8.81
CA PHE A 313 -22.86 -6.45 -10.25
C PHE A 313 -22.32 -7.79 -10.77
N ASN A 314 -22.94 -8.31 -11.83
CA ASN A 314 -22.43 -9.42 -12.62
C ASN A 314 -21.44 -8.89 -13.67
N VAL A 315 -20.33 -9.59 -13.89
CA VAL A 315 -19.35 -9.27 -14.94
C VAL A 315 -19.68 -10.03 -16.21
N THR A 316 -20.14 -11.27 -16.08
CA THR A 316 -20.68 -12.07 -17.18
C THR A 316 -22.20 -11.92 -17.23
N ARG A 317 -22.75 -11.69 -18.43
CA ARG A 317 -24.21 -11.64 -18.65
C ARG A 317 -24.82 -13.01 -18.32
N ARG A 318 -25.83 -13.04 -17.46
CA ARG A 318 -26.77 -14.16 -17.37
C ARG A 318 -27.95 -13.87 -18.31
N GLU A 319 -28.49 -14.89 -18.97
CA GLU A 319 -29.70 -14.68 -19.78
C GLU A 319 -30.82 -14.14 -18.89
N PRO A 320 -31.58 -13.12 -19.35
CA PRO A 320 -32.66 -12.58 -18.55
C PRO A 320 -33.64 -13.71 -18.23
N THR A 321 -33.71 -14.08 -16.96
CA THR A 321 -34.81 -14.92 -16.48
C THR A 321 -36.07 -14.08 -16.57
N ASN A 322 -37.09 -14.62 -17.25
CA ASN A 322 -38.35 -13.91 -17.49
C ASN A 322 -38.91 -13.35 -16.17
N GLY A 323 -38.90 -12.02 -16.01
CA GLY A 323 -39.75 -11.32 -15.05
C GLY A 323 -39.13 -10.76 -13.76
N GLY A 324 -37.82 -10.50 -13.66
CA GLY A 324 -37.28 -9.88 -12.44
C GLY A 324 -36.03 -9.02 -12.64
N ARG A 325 -36.17 -7.72 -12.29
CA ARG A 325 -35.17 -6.66 -11.99
C ARG A 325 -33.92 -6.60 -12.88
N GLU A 326 -33.66 -5.44 -13.50
CA GLU A 326 -32.46 -5.15 -14.29
C GLU A 326 -31.21 -5.80 -13.70
N ASP A 327 -30.69 -6.80 -14.43
CA ASP A 327 -29.46 -7.50 -14.10
C ASP A 327 -28.35 -6.44 -14.11
N LYS A 328 -27.87 -6.02 -12.93
CA LYS A 328 -26.74 -5.07 -12.77
C LYS A 328 -25.50 -5.68 -13.39
N THR A 329 -25.39 -5.63 -14.71
CA THR A 329 -24.30 -6.25 -15.48
C THR A 329 -23.32 -5.15 -15.82
N LEU A 330 -22.04 -5.39 -15.52
CA LEU A 330 -20.96 -4.49 -15.91
C LEU A 330 -21.01 -4.26 -17.43
N THR A 331 -20.66 -3.06 -17.87
CA THR A 331 -20.69 -2.67 -19.28
C THR A 331 -19.99 -3.72 -20.15
N LYS A 332 -20.68 -4.10 -21.24
CA LYS A 332 -20.14 -4.96 -22.29
C LYS A 332 -18.79 -4.37 -22.69
N ASP A 333 -17.70 -5.13 -22.51
CA ASP A 333 -16.32 -4.76 -22.84
C ASP A 333 -15.50 -3.99 -21.78
N ALA A 334 -15.87 -4.04 -20.49
CA ALA A 334 -15.01 -3.53 -19.42
C ALA A 334 -13.61 -4.20 -19.43
N ALA A 335 -12.59 -3.46 -19.86
CA ALA A 335 -11.23 -3.95 -20.02
C ALA A 335 -10.50 -4.13 -18.68
N THR A 336 -10.86 -3.38 -17.64
CA THR A 336 -10.22 -3.45 -16.32
C THR A 336 -11.21 -3.06 -15.23
N ILE A 337 -11.15 -3.77 -14.10
CA ILE A 337 -11.72 -3.36 -12.82
C ILE A 337 -10.54 -2.96 -11.93
N ILE A 338 -10.62 -1.77 -11.32
CA ILE A 338 -9.59 -1.26 -10.40
C ILE A 338 -10.29 -0.96 -9.08
N CYS A 339 -9.73 -1.48 -7.99
CA CYS A 339 -10.18 -1.20 -6.64
C CYS A 339 -9.11 -0.35 -5.96
N LEU A 340 -9.47 0.88 -5.63
CA LEU A 340 -8.56 1.93 -5.16
C LEU A 340 -8.76 2.16 -3.67
N ASN A 341 -7.67 2.08 -2.91
CA ASN A 341 -7.60 2.53 -1.53
C ASN A 341 -7.14 3.99 -1.43
N THR A 342 -6.40 4.46 -2.43
CA THR A 342 -5.93 5.84 -2.56
C THR A 342 -6.70 6.59 -3.64
N TYR A 343 -6.85 7.91 -3.49
CA TYR A 343 -7.43 8.79 -4.51
C TYR A 343 -6.58 8.93 -5.79
N THR A 344 -5.38 8.35 -5.79
CA THR A 344 -4.44 8.39 -6.90
C THR A 344 -4.23 7.02 -7.54
N TYR A 345 -3.96 7.02 -8.85
CA TYR A 345 -3.69 5.84 -9.67
C TYR A 345 -2.52 6.10 -10.63
N ALA A 346 -1.83 5.03 -11.06
CA ALA A 346 -0.82 5.05 -12.12
C ALA A 346 0.25 6.15 -12.01
N GLY A 347 0.91 6.25 -10.86
CA GLY A 347 1.96 7.23 -10.61
C GLY A 347 1.41 8.60 -10.20
N GLY A 348 0.38 8.61 -9.35
CA GLY A 348 -0.15 9.82 -8.70
C GLY A 348 -1.30 10.54 -9.41
N ARG A 349 -1.90 9.99 -10.47
CA ARG A 349 -3.03 10.65 -11.17
C ARG A 349 -4.30 10.58 -10.34
N ARG A 350 -4.94 11.72 -10.10
CA ARG A 350 -6.27 11.81 -9.51
C ARG A 350 -7.27 11.51 -10.62
N ILE A 351 -8.06 10.46 -10.45
CA ILE A 351 -8.98 9.97 -11.50
C ILE A 351 -10.40 10.50 -11.34
N TRP A 352 -10.66 11.24 -10.25
CA TRP A 352 -11.95 11.80 -9.87
C TRP A 352 -11.98 13.34 -10.00
N GLU A 353 -10.89 13.93 -10.46
CA GLU A 353 -10.73 15.34 -10.84
C GLU A 353 -10.53 15.40 -12.35
#